data_AF-A0AAP2AEN0-F1
#
_entry.id   AF-A0AAP2AEN0-F1
#
_cell.length_a   1.000
_cell.length_b   1.000
_cell.length_c   1.000
_cell.angle_alpha   90.00
_cell.angle_beta   90.00
_cell.angle_gamma   90.00
#
_symmetry.space_group_name_H-M   'P 1'
#
loop_
_entity.id
_entity.type
_entity.pdbx_description
1 polymer ?
#
loop_
_entity_poly.entity_id
_entity_poly.type
_entity_poly.pdbx_seq_one_letter_code
_entity_poly.pdbx_strand_id
1 'polypeptide(L)'
;MASDNFKNLLFVQQRLQILHLGKHFDEFSDSYIYAWDRGVYPLFSDTDGSVSRKPHELYEEFFRTSKQEVEFLTKRFNSAWDNNEKLTFYKLEDELHVYSHSVSGWTRRKLLNISRYLFLENCYDAAFWENLTLNGACPSEAHSIRREFDRESDVYLE
;
A
#
# COMPACT_ATOMS: atom_id res chain seq x y z
N MET A 1 17.27 15.95 16.11
CA MET A 1 16.72 15.40 17.37
C MET A 1 15.41 16.06 17.79
N ALA A 2 15.38 17.33 18.26
CA ALA A 2 14.11 17.98 18.67
C ALA A 2 13.15 18.24 17.49
N SER A 3 13.68 18.65 16.33
CA SER A 3 12.89 18.89 15.11
C SER A 3 12.30 17.60 14.52
N ASP A 4 13.01 16.48 14.61
CA ASP A 4 12.55 15.19 14.03
C ASP A 4 11.40 14.60 14.86
N ASN A 5 11.48 14.72 16.19
CA ASN A 5 10.37 14.36 17.07
C ASN A 5 9.13 15.22 16.82
N PHE A 6 9.31 16.52 16.57
CA PHE A 6 8.19 17.39 16.26
C PHE A 6 7.49 17.00 14.94
N LYS A 7 8.26 16.73 13.87
CA LYS A 7 7.71 16.24 12.60
C LYS A 7 6.97 14.89 12.76
N ASN A 8 7.52 13.97 13.56
CA ASN A 8 6.87 12.69 13.83
C ASN A 8 5.51 12.89 14.54
N LEU A 9 5.46 13.76 15.55
CA LEU A 9 4.18 14.09 16.22
C LEU A 9 3.16 14.69 15.24
N LEU A 10 3.60 15.59 14.34
CA LEU A 10 2.73 16.14 13.31
C LEU A 10 2.26 15.08 12.31
N PHE A 11 3.13 14.15 11.92
CA PHE A 11 2.75 13.03 11.05
C PHE A 11 1.68 12.15 11.71
N VAL A 12 1.86 11.80 12.99
CA VAL A 12 0.88 11.03 13.77
C VAL A 12 -0.45 11.77 13.85
N GLN A 13 -0.42 13.07 14.14
CA GLN A 13 -1.62 13.91 14.18
C GLN A 13 -2.32 13.96 12.80
N GLN A 14 -1.56 14.16 11.72
CA GLN A 14 -2.08 14.20 10.35
C GLN A 14 -2.70 12.86 9.95
N ARG A 15 -2.08 11.74 10.34
CA ARG A 15 -2.62 10.39 10.13
C ARG A 15 -3.97 10.24 10.82
N LEU A 16 -4.08 10.60 12.10
CA LEU A 16 -5.35 10.54 12.84
C LEU A 16 -6.44 11.40 12.18
N GLN A 17 -6.09 12.61 11.72
CA GLN A 17 -7.03 13.48 11.01
C GLN A 17 -7.53 12.86 9.70
N ILE A 18 -6.63 12.33 8.88
CA ILE A 18 -6.99 11.69 7.60
C ILE A 18 -7.88 10.47 7.84
N LEU A 19 -7.55 9.63 8.82
CA LEU A 19 -8.35 8.45 9.14
C LEU A 19 -9.72 8.84 9.69
N HIS A 20 -9.80 9.86 10.54
CA HIS A 20 -11.08 10.35 11.08
C HIS A 20 -11.97 10.94 9.98
N LEU A 21 -11.42 11.79 9.12
CA LEU A 21 -12.14 12.40 8.00
C LEU A 21 -12.58 11.35 6.98
N GLY A 22 -11.69 10.42 6.64
CA GLY A 22 -12.00 9.32 5.73
C GLY A 22 -13.10 8.40 6.26
N LYS A 23 -13.11 8.10 7.57
CA LYS A 23 -14.12 7.25 8.20
C LYS A 23 -15.50 7.92 8.29
N HIS A 24 -15.55 9.17 8.73
CA HIS A 24 -16.84 9.79 9.10
C HIS A 24 -17.41 10.76 8.06
N PHE A 25 -16.59 11.26 7.13
CA PHE A 25 -16.97 12.36 6.24
C PHE A 25 -16.76 12.07 4.75
N ASP A 26 -16.33 10.85 4.40
CA ASP A 26 -16.12 10.42 3.01
C ASP A 26 -15.19 11.32 2.18
N GLU A 27 -14.21 11.95 2.83
CA GLU A 27 -13.35 12.95 2.20
C GLU A 27 -12.21 12.36 1.36
N PHE A 28 -11.86 11.08 1.59
CA PHE A 28 -10.72 10.42 0.96
C PHE A 28 -11.12 9.07 0.35
N SER A 29 -10.41 8.65 -0.70
CA SER A 29 -10.59 7.33 -1.28
C SER A 29 -10.17 6.22 -0.31
N ASP A 30 -10.74 5.04 -0.49
CA ASP A 30 -10.42 3.85 0.30
C ASP A 30 -8.93 3.48 0.23
N SER A 31 -8.33 3.60 -0.96
CA SER A 31 -6.90 3.38 -1.18
C SER A 31 -6.04 4.33 -0.36
N TYR A 32 -6.42 5.61 -0.28
CA TYR A 32 -5.69 6.62 0.47
C TYR A 32 -5.81 6.41 1.98
N ILE A 33 -7.02 6.10 2.46
CA ILE A 33 -7.25 5.78 3.88
C ILE A 33 -6.45 4.53 4.27
N TYR A 34 -6.54 3.47 3.46
CA TYR A 34 -5.80 2.24 3.67
C TYR A 34 -4.27 2.48 3.70
N ALA A 35 -3.76 3.32 2.80
CA ALA A 35 -2.35 3.67 2.74
C ALA A 35 -1.88 4.35 4.04
N TRP A 36 -2.64 5.33 4.56
CA TRP A 36 -2.35 5.98 5.83
C TRP A 36 -2.52 5.04 7.04
N ASP A 37 -3.51 4.16 7.04
CA ASP A 37 -3.70 3.18 8.12
C ASP A 37 -2.52 2.20 8.20
N ARG A 38 -2.11 1.64 7.05
CA ARG A 38 -1.06 0.61 6.98
C ARG A 38 0.36 1.14 6.82
N GLY A 39 0.52 2.46 6.71
CA GLY A 39 1.82 3.10 6.50
C GLY A 39 2.44 2.76 5.14
N VAL A 40 1.61 2.67 4.09
CA VAL A 40 2.03 2.58 2.69
C VAL A 40 2.04 3.97 2.09
N TYR A 41 3.10 4.35 1.38
CA TYR A 41 3.13 5.63 0.68
C TYR A 41 2.07 5.66 -0.45
N PRO A 42 1.12 6.62 -0.45
CA PRO A 42 0.02 6.65 -1.41
C PRO A 42 0.44 7.26 -2.75
N LEU A 43 1.31 6.56 -3.49
CA LEU A 43 1.97 7.02 -4.71
C LEU A 43 1.01 7.66 -5.75
N PHE A 44 -0.17 7.08 -5.97
CA PHE A 44 -1.12 7.57 -6.98
C PHE A 44 -1.89 8.82 -6.54
N SER A 45 -1.66 9.29 -5.31
CA SER A 45 -2.19 10.54 -4.80
C SER A 45 -1.19 11.70 -4.87
N ASP A 46 0.04 11.45 -5.33
CA ASP A 46 1.05 12.49 -5.52
C ASP A 46 0.54 13.60 -6.42
N THR A 47 0.90 14.84 -6.08
CA THR A 47 0.66 16.00 -6.93
C THR A 47 1.87 16.27 -7.84
N ASP A 48 1.62 16.83 -9.02
CA ASP A 48 2.67 17.22 -9.97
C ASP A 48 3.24 18.63 -9.71
N GLY A 49 2.84 19.26 -8.60
CA GLY A 49 3.18 20.64 -8.24
C GLY A 49 2.29 21.72 -8.88
N SER A 50 1.29 21.34 -9.69
CA SER A 50 0.29 22.28 -10.21
C SER A 50 -0.79 22.65 -9.17
N VAL A 51 -0.93 21.83 -8.14
CA VAL A 51 -1.84 22.02 -7.01
C VAL A 51 -1.06 21.99 -5.69
N SER A 52 -1.71 22.40 -4.61
CA SER A 52 -1.14 22.24 -3.27
C SER A 52 -0.84 20.77 -3.00
N ARG A 53 0.38 20.49 -2.53
CA ARG A 53 0.82 19.15 -2.18
C ARG A 53 -0.13 18.51 -1.19
N LYS A 54 -0.42 17.23 -1.40
CA LYS A 54 -1.20 16.47 -0.42
C LYS A 54 -0.34 16.17 0.82
N PRO A 55 -0.95 15.93 1.98
CA PRO A 55 -0.20 15.79 3.23
C PRO A 55 0.92 14.74 3.20
N HIS A 56 0.72 13.60 2.52
CA HIS A 56 1.70 12.50 2.49
C HIS A 56 3.04 12.91 1.86
N GLU A 57 3.04 13.84 0.90
CA GLU A 57 4.25 14.33 0.23
C GLU A 57 5.18 15.10 1.17
N LEU A 58 4.67 15.61 2.30
CA LEU A 58 5.45 16.32 3.32
C LEU A 58 6.09 15.37 4.35
N TYR A 59 5.68 14.11 4.35
CA TYR A 59 6.02 13.13 5.37
C TYR A 59 6.48 11.80 4.75
N GLU A 60 7.05 11.82 3.55
CA GLU A 60 7.50 10.62 2.82
C GLU A 60 8.37 9.72 3.70
N GLU A 61 9.27 10.31 4.49
CA GLU A 61 10.20 9.60 5.35
C GLU A 61 9.56 8.84 6.53
N PHE A 62 8.29 9.13 6.85
CA PHE A 62 7.58 8.51 7.98
C PHE A 62 6.73 7.30 7.58
N PHE A 63 6.57 7.02 6.28
CA PHE A 63 5.87 5.83 5.83
C PHE A 63 6.73 4.58 5.99
N ARG A 64 6.13 3.52 6.56
CA ARG A 64 6.82 2.24 6.76
C ARG A 64 7.20 1.56 5.45
N THR A 65 6.36 1.73 4.43
CA THR A 65 6.62 1.26 3.07
C THR A 65 6.85 2.49 2.21
N SER A 66 8.07 2.61 1.68
CA SER A 66 8.50 3.84 1.02
C SER A 66 7.89 4.00 -0.37
N LYS A 67 7.95 5.22 -0.90
CA LYS A 67 7.57 5.53 -2.27
C LYS A 67 8.25 4.59 -3.27
N GLN A 68 9.55 4.37 -3.11
CA GLN A 68 10.37 3.56 -4.02
C GLN A 68 9.94 2.08 -4.00
N GLU A 69 9.51 1.56 -2.85
CA GLU A 69 8.98 0.19 -2.75
C GLU A 69 7.63 0.06 -3.47
N VAL A 70 6.74 1.05 -3.32
CA VAL A 70 5.45 1.08 -4.03
C VAL A 70 5.67 1.21 -5.53
N GLU A 71 6.56 2.10 -5.97
CA GLU A 71 6.93 2.26 -7.38
C GLU A 71 7.53 0.97 -7.96
N PHE A 72 8.41 0.30 -7.21
CA PHE A 72 9.02 -0.95 -7.64
C PHE A 72 7.95 -2.01 -7.91
N LEU A 73 7.04 -2.22 -6.95
CA LEU A 73 6.03 -3.26 -7.10
C LEU A 73 5.02 -2.92 -8.19
N THR A 74 4.67 -1.64 -8.33
CA THR A 74 3.84 -1.14 -9.42
C THR A 74 4.49 -1.45 -10.78
N LYS A 75 5.78 -1.17 -10.96
CA LYS A 75 6.50 -1.49 -12.20
C LYS A 75 6.53 -2.99 -12.47
N ARG A 76 6.72 -3.82 -11.43
CA ARG A 76 6.73 -5.28 -11.57
C ARG A 76 5.36 -5.83 -11.99
N PHE A 77 4.28 -5.29 -11.42
CA PHE A 77 2.91 -5.67 -11.74
C PHE A 77 2.53 -5.20 -13.15
N ASN A 78 2.89 -3.98 -13.54
CA ASN A 78 2.75 -3.50 -14.92
C ASN A 78 3.45 -4.45 -15.91
N SER A 79 4.69 -4.85 -15.63
CA SER A 79 5.42 -5.80 -16.48
C SER A 79 4.72 -7.16 -16.58
N ALA A 80 4.23 -7.71 -15.46
CA ALA A 80 3.46 -8.97 -15.49
C ALA A 80 2.18 -8.81 -16.32
N TRP A 81 1.47 -7.72 -16.11
CA TRP A 81 0.23 -7.40 -16.79
C TRP A 81 0.42 -7.26 -18.30
N ASP A 82 1.36 -6.40 -18.73
CA ASP A 82 1.64 -6.11 -20.14
C ASP A 82 2.07 -7.37 -20.90
N ASN A 83 2.77 -8.28 -20.21
CA ASN A 83 3.24 -9.55 -20.78
C ASN A 83 2.25 -10.72 -20.62
N ASN A 84 1.04 -10.49 -20.07
CA ASN A 84 0.09 -11.54 -19.71
C ASN A 84 0.72 -12.68 -18.88
N GLU A 85 1.68 -12.33 -18.03
CA GLU A 85 2.35 -13.26 -17.14
C GLU A 85 1.38 -13.77 -16.08
N LYS A 86 1.33 -15.09 -15.89
CA LYS A 86 0.63 -15.72 -14.76
C LYS A 86 1.47 -15.59 -13.49
N LEU A 87 1.63 -14.36 -13.02
CA LEU A 87 2.30 -14.03 -11.76
C LEU A 87 1.46 -14.53 -10.58
N THR A 88 2.08 -15.24 -9.65
CA THR A 88 1.46 -15.70 -8.40
C THR A 88 2.18 -15.07 -7.22
N PHE A 89 1.52 -15.00 -6.06
CA PHE A 89 2.12 -14.40 -4.87
C PHE A 89 3.43 -15.10 -4.48
N TYR A 90 3.50 -16.44 -4.55
CA TYR A 90 4.73 -17.15 -4.22
C TYR A 90 5.86 -16.91 -5.24
N LYS A 91 5.56 -16.74 -6.54
CA LYS A 91 6.60 -16.33 -7.51
C LYS A 91 7.17 -14.97 -7.17
N LEU A 92 6.31 -14.02 -6.79
CA LEU A 92 6.72 -12.69 -6.35
C LEU A 92 7.59 -12.74 -5.08
N GLU A 93 7.23 -13.58 -4.11
CA GLU A 93 8.06 -13.80 -2.92
C GLU A 93 9.42 -14.41 -3.24
N ASP A 94 9.48 -15.26 -4.27
CA ASP A 94 10.72 -15.88 -4.76
C ASP A 94 11.67 -14.87 -5.37
N GLU A 95 11.15 -14.09 -6.31
CA GLU A 95 11.87 -13.01 -6.98
C GLU A 95 12.44 -11.99 -5.99
N LEU A 96 11.72 -11.74 -4.88
CA LEU A 96 12.09 -10.75 -3.86
C LEU A 96 12.76 -11.37 -2.62
N HIS A 97 13.03 -12.68 -2.65
CA HIS A 97 13.71 -13.41 -1.59
C HIS A 97 13.11 -13.19 -0.18
N VAL A 98 11.78 -13.18 -0.08
CA VAL A 98 11.02 -12.85 1.15
C VAL A 98 11.21 -13.86 2.29
N TYR A 99 11.74 -15.04 1.98
CA TYR A 99 11.93 -16.17 2.91
C TYR A 99 13.04 -15.96 3.95
N SER A 100 13.90 -14.97 3.72
CA SER A 100 15.07 -14.70 4.57
C SER A 100 14.87 -13.37 5.28
N HIS A 101 14.56 -13.43 6.58
CA HIS A 101 14.68 -12.30 7.48
C HIS A 101 16.15 -11.84 7.53
N SER A 102 16.62 -11.06 6.55
CA SER A 102 17.77 -10.12 6.66
C SER A 102 18.31 -9.58 5.33
N VAL A 103 18.06 -10.18 4.17
CA VAL A 103 18.89 -9.87 2.98
C VAL A 103 18.26 -8.86 2.01
N SER A 104 16.97 -8.94 1.69
CA SER A 104 16.36 -8.13 0.61
C SER A 104 15.60 -6.88 1.07
N GLY A 105 15.31 -6.73 2.36
CA GLY A 105 14.46 -5.65 2.89
C GLY A 105 12.95 -5.81 2.63
N TRP A 106 12.58 -6.78 1.78
CA TRP A 106 11.20 -7.15 1.49
C TRP A 106 10.64 -8.10 2.54
N THR A 107 9.34 -7.96 2.82
CA THR A 107 8.61 -8.86 3.72
C THR A 107 7.26 -9.18 3.11
N ARG A 108 6.70 -10.34 3.46
CA ARG A 108 5.33 -10.73 3.07
C ARG A 108 4.33 -9.63 3.40
N ARG A 109 4.46 -9.02 4.58
CA ARG A 109 3.60 -7.90 5.03
C ARG A 109 3.65 -6.72 4.07
N LYS A 110 4.84 -6.31 3.62
CA LYS A 110 4.98 -5.22 2.63
C LYS A 110 4.30 -5.59 1.33
N LEU A 111 4.53 -6.80 0.81
CA LEU A 111 3.89 -7.26 -0.43
C LEU A 111 2.37 -7.28 -0.32
N LEU A 112 1.82 -7.82 0.77
CA LEU A 112 0.38 -7.83 1.03
C LEU A 112 -0.18 -6.40 1.07
N ASN A 113 0.47 -5.50 1.82
CA ASN A 113 0.00 -4.14 1.99
C ASN A 113 0.04 -3.34 0.68
N ILE A 114 1.15 -3.40 -0.07
CA ILE A 114 1.23 -2.71 -1.36
C ILE A 114 0.23 -3.33 -2.35
N SER A 115 0.14 -4.66 -2.42
CA SER A 115 -0.81 -5.32 -3.35
C SER A 115 -2.25 -4.92 -3.06
N ARG A 116 -2.65 -4.85 -1.77
CA ARG A 116 -3.98 -4.38 -1.39
C ARG A 116 -4.19 -2.89 -1.68
N TYR A 117 -3.18 -2.05 -1.45
CA TYR A 117 -3.24 -0.65 -1.87
C TYR A 117 -3.51 -0.51 -3.37
N LEU A 118 -2.76 -1.24 -4.21
CA LEU A 118 -2.93 -1.24 -5.67
C LEU A 118 -4.27 -1.84 -6.12
N PHE A 119 -4.82 -2.81 -5.38
CA PHE A 119 -6.16 -3.33 -5.62
C PHE A 119 -7.23 -2.24 -5.39
N LEU A 120 -7.13 -1.50 -4.29
CA LEU A 120 -8.06 -0.42 -3.96
C LEU A 120 -7.93 0.79 -4.90
N GLU A 121 -6.75 1.01 -5.50
CA GLU A 121 -6.55 1.99 -6.60
C GLU A 121 -7.17 1.53 -7.93
N ASN A 122 -7.72 0.30 -8.01
CA ASN A 122 -8.28 -0.28 -9.24
C ASN A 122 -7.28 -0.30 -10.42
N CYS A 123 -5.98 -0.48 -10.14
CA CYS A 123 -4.95 -0.47 -11.19
C CYS A 123 -5.05 -1.64 -12.18
N TYR A 124 -5.64 -2.75 -11.75
CA TYR A 124 -5.62 -4.05 -12.43
C TYR A 124 -7.00 -4.74 -12.32
N ASP A 125 -7.32 -5.59 -13.29
CA ASP A 125 -8.54 -6.36 -13.47
C ASP A 125 -8.61 -7.59 -12.56
N ALA A 126 -9.80 -8.17 -12.52
CA ALA A 126 -10.09 -9.36 -11.74
C ALA A 126 -9.17 -10.55 -12.11
N ALA A 127 -8.82 -10.71 -13.39
CA ALA A 127 -8.03 -11.86 -13.85
C ALA A 127 -6.60 -11.81 -13.31
N PHE A 128 -5.99 -10.63 -13.29
CA PHE A 128 -4.67 -10.42 -12.66
C PHE A 128 -4.72 -10.78 -11.16
N TRP A 129 -5.70 -10.25 -10.43
CA TRP A 129 -5.81 -10.50 -8.99
C TRP A 129 -6.16 -11.95 -8.66
N GLU A 130 -6.97 -12.61 -9.48
CA GLU A 130 -7.26 -14.04 -9.39
C GLU A 130 -6.01 -14.89 -9.55
N ASN A 131 -5.15 -14.56 -10.53
CA ASN A 131 -3.87 -15.25 -10.71
C ASN A 131 -2.92 -15.00 -9.53
N LEU A 132 -2.81 -13.74 -9.08
CA LEU A 132 -1.92 -13.38 -7.98
C LEU A 132 -2.31 -14.11 -6.69
N THR A 133 -3.61 -14.24 -6.42
CA THR A 133 -4.19 -14.83 -5.20
C THR A 133 -4.76 -16.23 -5.42
N LEU A 134 -4.23 -16.97 -6.41
CA LEU A 134 -4.69 -18.31 -6.76
C LEU A 134 -4.50 -19.29 -5.59
N ASN A 135 -5.53 -20.08 -5.30
CA ASN A 135 -5.50 -21.12 -4.27
C ASN A 135 -4.33 -22.09 -4.48
N GLY A 136 -3.55 -22.32 -3.43
CA GLY A 136 -2.36 -23.17 -3.47
C GLY A 136 -1.10 -22.49 -4.05
N ALA A 137 -1.22 -21.25 -4.55
CA ALA A 137 -0.11 -20.46 -5.09
C ALA A 137 0.11 -19.12 -4.35
N CYS A 138 -0.55 -18.94 -3.22
CA CYS A 138 -0.40 -17.80 -2.32
C CYS A 138 -0.57 -18.20 -0.85
N PRO A 139 -0.08 -17.40 0.11
CA PRO A 139 -0.39 -17.58 1.52
C PRO A 139 -1.86 -17.21 1.80
N SER A 140 -2.44 -17.72 2.90
CA SER A 140 -3.87 -17.55 3.19
C SER A 140 -4.26 -16.07 3.36
N GLU A 141 -3.36 -15.24 3.89
CA GLU A 141 -3.59 -13.81 4.07
C GLU A 141 -3.72 -13.07 2.73
N ALA A 142 -3.14 -13.57 1.63
CA ALA A 142 -3.21 -12.93 0.32
C ALA A 142 -4.63 -12.88 -0.25
N HIS A 143 -5.53 -13.78 0.17
CA HIS A 143 -6.93 -13.71 -0.24
C HIS A 143 -7.63 -12.44 0.25
N SER A 144 -7.13 -11.81 1.34
CA SER A 144 -7.66 -10.55 1.83
C SER A 144 -7.34 -9.35 0.92
N ILE A 145 -6.41 -9.47 -0.04
CA ILE A 145 -6.05 -8.38 -0.96
C ILE A 145 -7.29 -7.88 -1.72
N ARG A 146 -8.15 -8.81 -2.15
CA ARG A 146 -9.31 -8.52 -3.01
C ARG A 146 -10.60 -8.21 -2.25
N ARG A 147 -10.53 -8.15 -0.91
CA ARG A 147 -11.72 -7.84 -0.11
C ARG A 147 -12.05 -6.35 -0.27
N GLU A 148 -13.33 -6.05 -0.41
CA GLU A 148 -13.83 -4.67 -0.34
C GLU A 148 -13.35 -3.99 0.95
N PHE A 149 -13.05 -2.70 0.85
CA PHE A 149 -12.63 -1.91 2.00
C PHE A 149 -13.85 -1.48 2.80
N ASP A 150 -13.90 -1.85 4.07
CA ASP A 150 -14.96 -1.44 4.98
C ASP A 150 -14.41 -0.39 5.93
N ARG A 151 -14.83 0.88 5.77
CA ARG A 151 -14.32 1.99 6.58
C ARG A 151 -14.66 1.87 8.06
N GLU A 152 -15.71 1.16 8.41
CA GLU A 152 -16.10 0.97 9.80
C GLU A 152 -15.24 -0.09 10.49
N SER A 153 -14.96 -1.20 9.79
CA SER A 153 -14.20 -2.33 10.36
C SER A 153 -12.70 -2.28 10.10
N ASP A 154 -12.27 -1.66 9.00
CA ASP A 154 -10.87 -1.72 8.54
C ASP A 154 -10.03 -0.51 9.00
N VAL A 155 -10.68 0.58 9.45
CA VAL A 155 -10.02 1.77 9.98
C VAL A 155 -10.01 1.76 11.50
N TYR A 156 -8.81 1.64 12.09
CA TYR A 156 -8.59 1.64 13.53
C TYR A 156 -8.03 2.99 13.99
N LEU A 157 -8.81 3.70 14.80
CA LEU A 157 -8.39 4.89 15.52
C LEU A 157 -8.01 4.46 16.94
N GLU A 158 -6.75 4.11 17.16
CA GLU A 158 -6.19 3.89 18.51
C GLU A 158 -5.63 5.18 19.10
#